data_AF-A0A7C8FWS5-F1
#
_entry.id   AF-A0A7C8FWS5-F1
#
_cell.length_a   1.000
_cell.length_b   1.000
_cell.length_c   1.000
_cell.angle_alpha   90.00
_cell.angle_beta   90.00
_cell.angle_gamma   90.00
#
_symmetry.space_group_name_H-M   'P 1'
#
loop_
_entity.id
_entity.type
_entity.pdbx_description
1 polymer ?
#
loop_
_entity_poly.entity_id
_entity_poly.type
_entity_poly.pdbx_seq_one_letter_code
_entity_poly.pdbx_strand_id
1 'polypeptide(L)'
;MTETTANFAHYPFLLDEGQTLLLPGGSAAIVKLWDDFAEQTGIPLEDCSCTPMVALPIPVAGAVVTESLNIDELWLPWLWMPERLGRPTEGESSSHWQLRVALETVLNGLYDSDLGEWVDALGVVGLDSTDADVLNRAAAHLLGDPDQLLSTLSDTLYPHANMRPAWEIADQLEPLHPSIAWHAAAKDLAAFLDVQAETASTARELANAAEWACTIGGRIFSNTPPAAPGQPTPAKLLKAVQETSVPTWKKYQKNQVTAEGGPFQYLHRVFDTIVRETEPAVEHYRTFLDADEPEQQAIEAGSDGDR
;
A
#
# COMPACT_ATOMS: atom_id res chain seq x y z
N MET A 1 9.27 22.13 -32.26
CA MET A 1 10.28 21.57 -31.34
C MET A 1 9.86 20.15 -31.11
N THR A 2 10.68 19.17 -31.48
CA THR A 2 10.47 17.76 -31.13
C THR A 2 10.95 17.62 -29.69
N GLU A 3 10.03 17.42 -28.75
CA GLU A 3 10.38 16.99 -27.40
C GLU A 3 11.10 15.65 -27.52
N THR A 4 12.38 15.64 -27.17
CA THR A 4 13.13 14.39 -27.02
C THR A 4 12.76 13.85 -25.65
N THR A 5 11.78 12.96 -25.57
CA THR A 5 11.48 12.23 -24.35
C THR A 5 12.71 11.39 -24.01
N ALA A 6 13.37 11.71 -22.90
CA ALA A 6 14.46 10.88 -22.41
C ALA A 6 13.90 9.51 -22.04
N ASN A 7 14.46 8.45 -22.63
CA ASN A 7 14.00 7.09 -22.38
C ASN A 7 14.82 6.52 -21.22
N PHE A 8 14.24 6.53 -20.02
CA PHE A 8 14.86 5.94 -18.83
C PHE A 8 14.56 4.45 -18.75
N ALA A 9 15.48 3.68 -18.17
CA ALA A 9 15.24 2.28 -17.87
C ALA A 9 14.17 2.16 -16.76
N HIS A 10 13.35 1.12 -16.87
CA HIS A 10 12.34 0.77 -15.88
C HIS A 10 12.54 -0.68 -15.46
N TYR A 11 12.32 -0.97 -14.19
CA TYR A 11 12.49 -2.31 -13.62
C TYR A 11 11.28 -2.72 -12.78
N PRO A 12 10.85 -3.98 -12.87
CA PRO A 12 9.79 -4.49 -12.00
C PRO A 12 10.30 -4.58 -10.55
N PHE A 13 9.46 -4.20 -9.60
CA PHE A 13 9.75 -4.36 -8.17
C PHE A 13 8.49 -4.57 -7.36
N LEU A 14 8.32 -5.81 -6.88
CA LEU A 14 7.26 -6.34 -6.01
C LEU A 14 5.81 -6.24 -6.50
N LEU A 15 5.49 -5.26 -7.34
CA LEU A 15 4.19 -5.07 -7.94
C LEU A 15 4.19 -5.66 -9.36
N ASP A 16 3.09 -6.33 -9.72
CA ASP A 16 2.90 -6.91 -11.05
C ASP A 16 2.23 -5.91 -12.02
N GLU A 17 2.24 -6.24 -13.31
CA GLU A 17 1.49 -5.54 -14.38
C GLU A 17 0.04 -5.26 -13.95
N GLY A 18 -0.40 -4.01 -14.06
CA GLY A 18 -1.73 -3.55 -13.67
C GLY A 18 -1.96 -3.36 -12.17
N GLN A 19 -0.95 -3.57 -11.31
CA GLN A 19 -1.07 -3.27 -9.88
C GLN A 19 -0.78 -1.78 -9.62
N THR A 20 -1.63 -1.16 -8.82
CA THR A 20 -1.47 0.24 -8.44
C THR A 20 -0.70 0.37 -7.14
N LEU A 21 0.19 1.37 -7.06
CA LEU A 21 0.87 1.72 -5.81
C LEU A 21 -0.13 2.22 -4.75
N LEU A 22 -1.21 2.86 -5.21
CA LEU A 22 -2.30 3.40 -4.41
C LEU A 22 -3.50 2.43 -4.43
N LEU A 23 -4.10 2.14 -3.27
CA LEU A 23 -5.16 1.12 -3.08
C LEU A 23 -4.82 -0.30 -3.55
N PRO A 24 -3.82 -0.94 -2.93
CA PRO A 24 -3.64 -2.37 -3.08
C PRO A 24 -4.92 -3.16 -2.80
N GLY A 25 -5.21 -4.18 -3.63
CA GLY A 25 -6.50 -4.87 -3.68
C GLY A 25 -6.91 -5.69 -2.44
N GLY A 26 -6.02 -5.90 -1.46
CA GLY A 26 -6.32 -6.66 -0.23
C GLY A 26 -5.23 -6.55 0.83
N SER A 27 -5.60 -6.53 2.11
CA SER A 27 -4.70 -6.36 3.25
C SER A 27 -3.74 -7.54 3.48
N ALA A 28 -4.15 -8.77 3.16
CA ALA A 28 -3.28 -9.94 3.27
C ALA A 28 -2.13 -9.91 2.25
N ALA A 29 -2.41 -9.47 1.01
CA ALA A 29 -1.39 -9.32 -0.02
C ALA A 29 -0.38 -8.23 0.36
N ILE A 30 -0.86 -7.11 0.91
CA ILE A 30 -0.03 -6.00 1.37
C ILE A 30 0.99 -6.44 2.44
N VAL A 31 0.58 -7.24 3.43
CA VAL A 31 1.50 -7.69 4.48
C VAL A 31 2.65 -8.50 3.88
N LYS A 32 2.36 -9.36 2.90
CA LYS A 32 3.42 -10.09 2.18
C LYS A 32 4.32 -9.14 1.39
N LEU A 33 3.76 -8.15 0.69
CA LEU A 33 4.55 -7.15 -0.03
C LEU A 33 5.48 -6.37 0.91
N TRP A 34 5.03 -6.09 2.14
CA TRP A 34 5.85 -5.43 3.15
C TRP A 34 7.01 -6.32 3.60
N ASP A 35 6.76 -7.59 3.90
CA ASP A 35 7.82 -8.55 4.26
C ASP A 35 8.83 -8.70 3.10
N ASP A 36 8.34 -8.86 1.86
CA ASP A 36 9.19 -8.99 0.67
C ASP A 36 10.01 -7.70 0.42
N PHE A 37 9.42 -6.52 0.67
CA PHE A 37 10.15 -5.25 0.60
C PHE A 37 11.30 -5.19 1.58
N ALA A 38 11.06 -5.56 2.84
CA ALA A 38 12.10 -5.57 3.85
C ALA A 38 13.19 -6.60 3.53
N GLU A 39 12.82 -7.76 2.98
CA GLU A 39 13.78 -8.78 2.54
C GLU A 39 14.63 -8.29 1.36
N GLN A 40 14.02 -7.72 0.32
CA GLN A 40 14.74 -7.31 -0.89
C GLN A 40 15.61 -6.08 -0.67
N THR A 41 15.10 -5.06 0.03
CA THR A 41 15.84 -3.81 0.28
C THR A 41 16.79 -3.92 1.47
N GLY A 42 16.53 -4.83 2.41
CA GLY A 42 17.24 -4.89 3.68
C GLY A 42 16.87 -3.78 4.67
N ILE A 43 15.83 -2.98 4.38
CA ILE A 43 15.28 -1.97 5.28
C ILE A 43 14.24 -2.63 6.19
N PRO A 44 14.45 -2.65 7.51
CA PRO A 44 13.51 -3.32 8.40
C PRO A 44 12.18 -2.55 8.48
N LEU A 45 11.08 -3.27 8.73
CA LEU A 45 9.74 -2.68 8.73
C LEU A 45 9.52 -1.65 9.84
N GLU A 46 10.26 -1.73 10.96
CA GLU A 46 10.25 -0.70 12.01
C GLU A 46 10.78 0.66 11.53
N ASP A 47 11.59 0.67 10.48
CA ASP A 47 12.14 1.87 9.86
C ASP A 47 11.34 2.29 8.61
N CYS A 48 10.19 1.65 8.40
CA CYS A 48 9.22 2.00 7.36
C CYS A 48 7.89 2.46 7.96
N SER A 49 7.12 3.19 7.16
CA SER A 49 5.75 3.55 7.46
C SER A 49 4.80 2.79 6.56
N CYS A 50 3.83 2.12 7.18
CA CYS A 50 2.90 1.22 6.50
C CYS A 50 1.46 1.72 6.62
N THR A 51 0.69 1.64 5.53
CA THR A 51 -0.73 1.99 5.46
C THR A 51 -1.42 1.09 4.45
N PRO A 52 -2.67 0.65 4.67
CA PRO A 52 -3.40 -0.13 3.67
C PRO A 52 -3.74 0.66 2.38
N MET A 53 -3.42 1.96 2.32
CA MET A 53 -3.63 2.78 1.13
C MET A 53 -2.46 2.74 0.14
N VAL A 54 -1.29 2.27 0.57
CA VAL A 54 -0.07 2.21 -0.25
C VAL A 54 0.42 0.78 -0.26
N ALA A 55 0.67 0.23 -1.45
CA ALA A 55 0.99 -1.18 -1.64
C ALA A 55 2.30 -1.58 -0.98
N LEU A 56 3.32 -0.72 -1.09
CA LEU A 56 4.64 -0.93 -0.53
C LEU A 56 4.88 -0.03 0.69
N PRO A 57 5.69 -0.46 1.66
CA PRO A 57 5.99 0.34 2.83
C PRO A 57 6.93 1.49 2.44
N ILE A 58 6.76 2.67 3.02
CA ILE A 58 7.56 3.86 2.69
C ILE A 58 8.72 3.99 3.68
N PRO A 59 9.98 3.96 3.24
CA PRO A 59 11.13 4.19 4.12
C PRO A 59 11.08 5.57 4.79
N VAL A 60 11.35 5.62 6.10
CA VAL A 60 11.44 6.89 6.84
C VAL A 60 12.82 7.54 6.60
N ALA A 61 12.93 8.87 6.63
CA ALA A 61 14.22 9.56 6.53
C ALA A 61 15.23 9.02 7.56
N GLY A 62 16.43 8.66 7.10
CA GLY A 62 17.49 8.10 7.94
C GLY A 62 17.39 6.59 8.19
N ALA A 63 16.28 5.94 7.82
CA ALA A 63 16.12 4.48 7.79
C ALA A 63 16.97 3.80 6.71
N VAL A 64 17.20 4.52 5.61
CA VAL A 64 17.77 4.00 4.37
C VAL A 64 19.26 3.62 4.54
N VAL A 65 19.92 4.06 5.61
CA VAL A 65 21.36 3.91 5.79
C VAL A 65 21.67 2.93 6.91
N THR A 66 21.52 1.65 6.62
CA THR A 66 21.91 0.55 7.52
C THR A 66 22.96 -0.34 6.88
N GLU A 67 23.70 -1.10 7.69
CA GLU A 67 24.63 -2.12 7.19
C GLU A 67 23.90 -3.28 6.47
N SER A 68 22.57 -3.38 6.62
CA SER A 68 21.74 -4.41 5.99
C SER A 68 21.18 -4.02 4.64
N LEU A 69 21.36 -2.75 4.21
CA LEU A 69 20.87 -2.27 2.93
C LEU A 69 21.42 -3.13 1.77
N ASN A 70 20.52 -3.63 0.93
CA ASN A 70 20.91 -4.32 -0.28
C ASN A 70 21.31 -3.30 -1.35
N ILE A 71 22.60 -3.29 -1.69
CA ILE A 71 23.12 -2.34 -2.68
C ILE A 71 22.57 -2.56 -4.09
N ASP A 72 22.08 -3.77 -4.39
CA ASP A 72 21.51 -4.09 -5.70
C ASP A 72 20.16 -3.38 -5.92
N GLU A 73 19.53 -2.86 -4.86
CA GLU A 73 18.27 -2.11 -4.94
C GLU A 73 18.45 -0.59 -4.91
N LEU A 74 19.68 -0.08 -4.99
CA LEU A 74 19.98 1.36 -4.96
C LEU A 74 19.42 2.14 -6.15
N TRP A 75 18.91 1.46 -7.17
CA TRP A 75 18.21 2.08 -8.29
C TRP A 75 16.78 2.53 -7.92
N LEU A 76 16.21 2.08 -6.79
CA LEU A 76 14.85 2.41 -6.37
C LEU A 76 14.70 3.91 -6.02
N PRO A 77 13.73 4.64 -6.62
CA PRO A 77 13.54 6.08 -6.37
C PRO A 77 13.33 6.46 -4.91
N TRP A 78 12.69 5.61 -4.11
CA TRP A 78 12.42 5.90 -2.71
C TRP A 78 13.68 6.00 -1.82
N LEU A 79 14.79 5.41 -2.24
CA LEU A 79 16.07 5.53 -1.52
C LEU A 79 16.71 6.91 -1.72
N TRP A 80 16.20 7.69 -2.67
CA TRP A 80 16.67 9.02 -3.05
C TRP A 80 15.66 10.12 -2.73
N MET A 81 14.66 9.85 -1.87
CA MET A 81 13.67 10.85 -1.50
C MET A 81 14.31 12.08 -0.85
N PRO A 82 13.86 13.31 -1.17
CA PRO A 82 14.28 14.50 -0.46
C PRO A 82 13.82 14.47 1.00
N GLU A 83 14.53 15.15 1.90
CA GLU A 83 14.23 15.19 3.34
C GLU A 83 12.77 15.59 3.64
N ARG A 84 12.20 16.48 2.80
CA ARG A 84 10.79 16.92 2.90
C ARG A 84 9.77 15.79 2.71
N LEU A 85 10.13 14.69 2.03
CA LEU A 85 9.28 13.52 1.84
C LEU A 85 9.56 12.42 2.85
N GLY A 86 10.78 12.34 3.39
CA GLY A 86 11.13 11.28 4.32
C GLY A 86 10.52 11.42 5.72
N ARG A 87 9.78 12.49 6.03
CA ARG A 87 9.04 12.61 7.30
C ARG A 87 7.71 13.37 7.16
N PRO A 88 6.72 13.09 8.03
CA PRO A 88 5.53 13.92 8.14
C PRO A 88 5.87 15.37 8.50
N THR A 89 5.12 16.33 7.96
CA THR A 89 5.20 17.72 8.42
C THR A 89 4.47 17.91 9.75
N GLU A 90 4.69 19.04 10.43
CA GLU A 90 3.99 19.33 11.70
C GLU A 90 2.47 19.31 11.51
N GLY A 91 1.79 18.47 12.31
CA GLY A 91 0.33 18.32 12.27
C GLY A 91 -0.19 17.36 11.19
N GLU A 92 0.68 16.81 10.34
CA GLU A 92 0.29 15.84 9.31
C GLU A 92 0.07 14.45 9.93
N SER A 93 -1.04 13.79 9.58
CA SER A 93 -1.29 12.41 10.00
C SER A 93 -0.34 11.45 9.26
N SER A 94 0.00 10.30 9.86
CA SER A 94 0.86 9.31 9.20
C SER A 94 0.26 8.82 7.88
N SER A 95 -1.06 8.59 7.83
CA SER A 95 -1.75 8.17 6.59
C SER A 95 -1.74 9.26 5.52
N HIS A 96 -1.92 10.52 5.91
CA HIS A 96 -1.83 11.66 5.00
C HIS A 96 -0.43 11.76 4.37
N TRP A 97 0.61 11.70 5.21
CA TRP A 97 2.00 11.72 4.75
C TRP A 97 2.32 10.60 3.77
N GLN A 98 1.93 9.36 4.10
CA GLN A 98 2.17 8.21 3.24
C GLN A 98 1.45 8.32 1.90
N LEU A 99 0.19 8.78 1.90
CA LEU A 99 -0.54 9.07 0.66
C LEU A 99 0.19 10.12 -0.17
N ARG A 100 0.60 11.22 0.45
CA ARG A 100 1.30 12.30 -0.24
C ARG A 100 2.60 11.83 -0.88
N VAL A 101 3.41 11.01 -0.20
CA VAL A 101 4.64 10.45 -0.76
C VAL A 101 4.34 9.54 -1.96
N ALA A 102 3.37 8.63 -1.83
CA ALA A 102 2.98 7.74 -2.92
C ALA A 102 2.39 8.52 -4.11
N LEU A 103 1.61 9.57 -3.85
CA LEU A 103 1.10 10.49 -4.87
C LEU A 103 2.24 11.24 -5.55
N GLU A 104 3.15 11.88 -4.82
CA GLU A 104 4.33 12.52 -5.44
C GLU A 104 5.14 11.51 -6.27
N THR A 105 5.21 10.25 -5.87
CA THR A 105 5.89 9.19 -6.64
C THR A 105 5.20 8.94 -8.00
N VAL A 106 3.88 8.75 -7.99
CA VAL A 106 3.10 8.52 -9.21
C VAL A 106 3.03 9.76 -10.10
N LEU A 107 2.79 10.95 -9.52
CA LEU A 107 2.69 12.22 -10.24
C LEU A 107 3.99 12.61 -10.95
N ASN A 108 5.14 12.20 -10.41
CA ASN A 108 6.45 12.39 -11.03
C ASN A 108 6.83 11.27 -12.01
N GLY A 109 5.94 10.31 -12.29
CA GLY A 109 6.20 9.22 -13.23
C GLY A 109 7.27 8.24 -12.75
N LEU A 110 7.46 8.11 -11.43
CA LEU A 110 8.50 7.21 -10.88
C LEU A 110 8.04 5.75 -10.79
N TYR A 111 6.72 5.54 -10.88
CA TYR A 111 6.08 4.22 -10.92
C TYR A 111 5.04 4.21 -12.05
N ASP A 112 5.12 3.20 -12.91
CA ASP A 112 4.17 2.91 -13.97
C ASP A 112 3.28 1.74 -13.52
N SER A 113 2.00 2.03 -13.25
CA SER A 113 1.03 1.00 -12.82
C SER A 113 0.57 0.07 -13.93
N ASP A 114 0.63 0.51 -15.18
CA ASP A 114 0.25 -0.35 -16.31
C ASP A 114 1.28 -1.47 -16.43
N LEU A 115 2.56 -1.15 -16.33
CA LEU A 115 3.65 -2.11 -16.45
C LEU A 115 4.03 -2.79 -15.12
N GLY A 116 3.71 -2.16 -13.98
CA GLY A 116 4.21 -2.61 -12.67
C GLY A 116 5.70 -2.32 -12.46
N GLU A 117 6.21 -1.29 -13.12
CA GLU A 117 7.65 -1.00 -13.18
C GLU A 117 7.98 0.37 -12.56
N TRP A 118 9.21 0.48 -12.05
CA TRP A 118 9.76 1.67 -11.42
C TRP A 118 10.88 2.25 -12.27
N VAL A 119 10.99 3.58 -12.31
CA VAL A 119 12.10 4.23 -13.00
C VAL A 119 13.43 3.94 -12.30
N ASP A 120 14.48 3.71 -13.09
CA ASP A 120 15.85 3.62 -12.58
C ASP A 120 16.37 4.99 -12.14
N ALA A 121 16.38 5.24 -10.83
CA ALA A 121 16.83 6.50 -10.26
C ALA A 121 18.26 6.86 -10.69
N LEU A 122 19.19 5.89 -10.71
CA LEU A 122 20.57 6.13 -11.11
C LEU A 122 20.68 6.42 -12.60
N GLY A 123 19.88 5.71 -13.40
CA GLY A 123 19.73 5.93 -14.84
C GLY A 123 19.28 7.35 -15.18
N VAL A 124 18.45 7.99 -14.34
CA VAL A 124 17.99 9.38 -14.54
C VAL A 124 19.14 10.38 -14.61
N VAL A 125 20.22 10.16 -13.86
CA VAL A 125 21.43 11.00 -13.88
C VAL A 125 22.56 10.41 -14.73
N GLY A 126 22.25 9.43 -15.58
CA GLY A 126 23.18 8.82 -16.53
C GLY A 126 24.16 7.83 -15.91
N LEU A 127 23.85 7.27 -14.75
CA LEU A 127 24.65 6.21 -14.12
C LEU A 127 24.06 4.83 -14.44
N ASP A 128 24.93 3.86 -14.74
CA ASP A 128 24.53 2.48 -15.00
C ASP A 128 24.28 1.74 -13.67
N SER A 129 23.03 1.47 -13.34
CA SER A 129 22.60 0.75 -12.14
C SER A 129 23.06 -0.71 -12.10
N THR A 130 23.59 -1.26 -13.19
CA THR A 130 24.14 -2.62 -13.24
C THR A 130 25.65 -2.68 -13.01
N ASP A 131 26.32 -1.53 -12.94
CA ASP A 131 27.75 -1.42 -12.67
C ASP A 131 28.03 -1.44 -11.16
N ALA A 132 28.80 -2.42 -10.69
CA ALA A 132 29.19 -2.55 -9.30
C ALA A 132 29.96 -1.33 -8.77
N ASP A 133 30.76 -0.64 -9.60
CA ASP A 133 31.47 0.57 -9.17
C ASP A 133 30.50 1.75 -8.94
N VAL A 134 29.43 1.83 -9.74
CA VAL A 134 28.34 2.81 -9.56
C VAL A 134 27.56 2.52 -8.27
N LEU A 135 27.20 1.26 -8.02
CA LEU A 135 26.48 0.88 -6.80
C LEU A 135 27.30 1.13 -5.54
N ASN A 136 28.61 0.84 -5.57
CA ASN A 136 29.51 1.16 -4.46
C ASN A 136 29.62 2.68 -4.22
N ARG A 137 29.68 3.48 -5.29
CA ARG A 137 29.68 4.95 -5.22
C ARG A 137 28.36 5.47 -4.64
N ALA A 138 27.23 4.91 -5.05
CA ALA A 138 25.91 5.25 -4.52
C ALA A 138 25.77 4.90 -3.03
N ALA A 139 26.21 3.71 -2.62
CA ALA A 139 26.22 3.29 -1.23
C ALA A 139 27.08 4.21 -0.36
N ALA A 140 28.29 4.56 -0.81
CA ALA A 140 29.17 5.49 -0.11
C ALA A 140 28.51 6.88 0.06
N HIS A 141 27.80 7.36 -0.97
CA HIS A 141 27.08 8.61 -0.90
C HIS A 141 25.94 8.60 0.13
N LEU A 142 25.14 7.53 0.16
CA LEU A 142 24.11 7.36 1.19
C LEU A 142 24.68 7.30 2.61
N LEU A 143 25.93 6.81 2.77
CA LEU A 143 26.69 6.83 4.03
C LEU A 143 27.30 8.21 4.35
N GLY A 144 27.10 9.21 3.50
CA GLY A 144 27.48 10.61 3.72
C GLY A 144 28.72 11.07 2.94
N ASP A 145 29.31 10.22 2.09
CA ASP A 145 30.40 10.68 1.22
C ASP A 145 29.86 11.68 0.18
N PRO A 146 30.58 12.79 -0.06
CA PRO A 146 30.11 13.82 -0.97
C PRO A 146 30.14 13.32 -2.42
N ASP A 147 29.01 13.47 -3.12
CA ASP A 147 28.91 13.19 -4.55
C ASP A 147 28.04 14.23 -5.24
N GLN A 148 28.64 15.03 -6.15
CA GLN A 148 27.92 16.15 -6.77
C GLN A 148 26.75 15.69 -7.65
N LEU A 149 26.87 14.55 -8.33
CA LEU A 149 25.85 14.07 -9.27
C LEU A 149 24.71 13.39 -8.50
N LEU A 150 25.02 12.50 -7.57
CA LEU A 150 24.00 11.81 -6.78
C LEU A 150 23.22 12.78 -5.87
N SER A 151 23.85 13.88 -5.44
CA SER A 151 23.18 14.93 -4.67
C SER A 151 22.04 15.62 -5.44
N THR A 152 21.97 15.50 -6.78
CA THR A 152 20.88 16.09 -7.57
C THR A 152 19.68 15.16 -7.73
N LEU A 153 19.79 13.88 -7.35
CA LEU A 153 18.74 12.88 -7.60
C LEU A 153 17.41 13.24 -6.95
N SER A 154 17.45 13.68 -5.68
CA SER A 154 16.24 14.00 -4.94
C SER A 154 15.40 15.11 -5.60
N ASP A 155 16.06 16.18 -6.08
CA ASP A 155 15.41 17.28 -6.79
C ASP A 155 14.99 16.89 -8.22
N THR A 156 15.72 15.99 -8.86
CA THR A 156 15.44 15.53 -10.24
C THR A 156 14.25 14.56 -10.27
N LEU A 157 14.19 13.62 -9.33
CA LEU A 157 13.12 12.64 -9.20
C LEU A 157 11.85 13.24 -8.60
N TYR A 158 12.00 14.20 -7.68
CA TYR A 158 10.88 14.80 -6.98
C TYR A 158 10.87 16.34 -7.14
N PRO A 159 10.61 16.85 -8.35
CA PRO A 159 10.47 18.28 -8.57
C PRO A 159 9.30 18.85 -7.76
N HIS A 160 9.44 20.11 -7.32
CA HIS A 160 8.43 20.78 -6.50
C HIS A 160 7.08 21.01 -7.20
N ALA A 161 7.02 20.91 -8.54
CA ALA A 161 5.82 21.18 -9.32
C ALA A 161 4.63 20.29 -8.90
N ASN A 162 4.91 19.03 -8.56
CA ASN A 162 3.91 18.03 -8.17
C ASN A 162 3.63 17.97 -6.67
N MET A 163 4.37 18.74 -5.86
CA MET A 163 4.18 18.78 -4.41
C MET A 163 2.78 19.27 -4.04
N ARG A 164 2.32 20.41 -4.57
CA ARG A 164 1.00 20.96 -4.23
C ARG A 164 -0.16 20.07 -4.70
N PRO A 165 -0.17 19.57 -5.97
CA PRO A 165 -1.17 18.59 -6.38
C PRO A 165 -1.24 17.37 -5.45
N ALA A 166 -0.09 16.79 -5.07
CA ALA A 166 -0.07 15.65 -4.15
C ALA A 166 -0.72 15.96 -2.80
N TRP A 167 -0.48 17.14 -2.24
CA TRP A 167 -1.15 17.61 -1.02
C TRP A 167 -2.66 17.71 -1.19
N GLU A 168 -3.11 18.41 -2.24
CA GLU A 168 -4.54 18.63 -2.50
C GLU A 168 -5.30 17.31 -2.73
N ILE A 169 -4.64 16.33 -3.35
CA ILE A 169 -5.19 14.99 -3.54
C ILE A 169 -5.19 14.21 -2.23
N ALA A 170 -4.08 14.22 -1.47
CA ALA A 170 -4.00 13.55 -0.17
C ALA A 170 -5.06 14.07 0.81
N ASP A 171 -5.32 15.38 0.85
CA ASP A 171 -6.36 16.01 1.67
C ASP A 171 -7.77 15.47 1.36
N GLN A 172 -8.03 15.12 0.10
CA GLN A 172 -9.31 14.57 -0.35
C GLN A 172 -9.43 13.07 -0.06
N LEU A 173 -8.33 12.33 -0.18
CA LEU A 173 -8.33 10.87 -0.09
C LEU A 173 -8.12 10.36 1.34
N GLU A 174 -7.40 11.08 2.20
CA GLU A 174 -7.14 10.65 3.59
C GLU A 174 -8.42 10.43 4.41
N PRO A 175 -9.45 11.28 4.32
CA PRO A 175 -10.72 11.05 5.04
C PRO A 175 -11.42 9.73 4.65
N LEU A 176 -11.12 9.18 3.46
CA LEU A 176 -11.67 7.91 2.98
C LEU A 176 -10.90 6.70 3.50
N HIS A 177 -9.70 6.90 4.06
CA HIS A 177 -8.82 5.86 4.55
C HIS A 177 -9.52 4.83 5.45
N PRO A 178 -10.30 5.21 6.48
CA PRO A 178 -10.94 4.21 7.34
C PRO A 178 -11.88 3.30 6.56
N SER A 179 -12.68 3.85 5.64
CA SER A 179 -13.64 3.10 4.83
C SER A 179 -12.94 2.12 3.89
N ILE A 180 -11.86 2.56 3.24
CA ILE A 180 -11.03 1.71 2.37
C ILE A 180 -10.38 0.57 3.16
N ALA A 181 -9.79 0.88 4.32
CA ALA A 181 -9.16 -0.12 5.19
C ALA A 181 -10.18 -1.16 5.66
N TRP A 182 -11.40 -0.72 6.02
CA TRP A 182 -12.47 -1.63 6.40
C TRP A 182 -12.95 -2.48 5.22
N HIS A 183 -13.04 -1.90 4.02
CA HIS A 183 -13.41 -2.61 2.82
C HIS A 183 -12.45 -3.78 2.53
N ALA A 184 -11.15 -3.49 2.49
CA ALA A 184 -10.11 -4.49 2.23
C ALA A 184 -10.11 -5.60 3.29
N ALA A 185 -10.14 -5.23 4.57
CA ALA A 185 -10.18 -6.20 5.66
C ALA A 185 -11.44 -7.07 5.65
N ALA A 186 -12.59 -6.51 5.28
CA ALA A 186 -13.83 -7.28 5.17
C ALA A 186 -13.77 -8.31 4.03
N LYS A 187 -13.21 -7.94 2.87
CA LYS A 187 -12.98 -8.88 1.76
C LYS A 187 -12.03 -10.00 2.15
N ASP A 188 -10.93 -9.69 2.83
CA ASP A 188 -9.95 -10.71 3.23
C ASP A 188 -10.51 -11.67 4.28
N LEU A 189 -11.27 -11.17 5.26
CA LEU A 189 -11.90 -12.00 6.27
C LEU A 189 -13.00 -12.88 5.67
N ALA A 190 -13.75 -12.38 4.69
CA ALA A 190 -14.73 -13.16 3.92
C ALA A 190 -14.02 -14.26 3.11
N ALA A 191 -13.02 -13.91 2.31
CA ALA A 191 -12.24 -14.87 1.51
C ALA A 191 -11.55 -15.94 2.37
N PHE A 192 -11.00 -15.54 3.53
CA PHE A 192 -10.46 -16.49 4.51
C PHE A 192 -11.53 -17.50 4.96
N LEU A 193 -12.74 -17.03 5.28
CA LEU A 193 -13.82 -17.91 5.71
C LEU A 193 -14.29 -18.84 4.59
N ASP A 194 -14.31 -18.39 3.34
CA ASP A 194 -14.64 -19.23 2.19
C ASP A 194 -13.64 -20.37 2.02
N VAL A 195 -12.34 -20.07 2.05
CA VAL A 195 -11.27 -21.09 2.02
C VAL A 195 -11.42 -22.08 3.18
N GLN A 196 -11.76 -21.61 4.39
CA GLN A 196 -11.99 -22.49 5.54
C GLN A 196 -13.26 -23.33 5.38
N ALA A 197 -14.32 -22.80 4.78
CA ALA A 197 -15.54 -23.55 4.50
C ALA A 197 -15.28 -24.69 3.50
N GLU A 198 -14.39 -24.50 2.54
CA GLU A 198 -13.99 -25.55 1.60
C GLU A 198 -13.10 -26.60 2.27
N THR A 199 -12.04 -26.15 2.96
CA THR A 199 -10.97 -27.02 3.46
C THR A 199 -11.24 -27.70 4.81
N ALA A 200 -12.08 -27.12 5.67
CA ALA A 200 -12.38 -27.69 6.98
C ALA A 200 -13.04 -29.07 6.84
N SER A 201 -12.56 -30.05 7.58
CA SER A 201 -13.16 -31.39 7.64
C SER A 201 -14.34 -31.46 8.62
N THR A 202 -14.40 -30.53 9.57
CA THR A 202 -15.39 -30.56 10.66
C THR A 202 -16.00 -29.19 10.95
N ALA A 203 -17.22 -29.18 11.52
CA ALA A 203 -17.84 -27.95 12.02
C ALA A 203 -17.04 -27.28 13.16
N ARG A 204 -16.18 -28.05 13.85
CA ARG A 204 -15.33 -27.52 14.92
C ARG A 204 -14.20 -26.66 14.35
N GLU A 205 -13.54 -27.11 13.30
CA GLU A 205 -12.52 -26.32 12.59
C GLU A 205 -13.11 -25.02 12.06
N LEU A 206 -14.28 -25.11 11.42
CA LEU A 206 -14.99 -23.93 10.91
C LEU A 206 -15.40 -22.96 12.03
N ALA A 207 -15.83 -23.47 13.18
CA ALA A 207 -16.12 -22.64 14.35
C ALA A 207 -14.87 -21.91 14.87
N ASN A 208 -13.71 -22.57 14.88
CA ASN A 208 -12.46 -21.94 15.31
C ASN A 208 -12.01 -20.84 14.32
N ALA A 209 -12.16 -21.08 13.00
CA ALA A 209 -11.91 -20.06 11.98
C ALA A 209 -12.84 -18.85 12.14
N ALA A 210 -14.14 -19.09 12.36
CA ALA A 210 -15.11 -18.02 12.63
C ALA A 210 -14.80 -17.23 13.90
N GLU A 211 -14.37 -17.90 14.98
CA GLU A 211 -13.95 -17.24 16.22
C GLU A 211 -12.74 -16.33 16.01
N TRP A 212 -11.76 -16.79 15.23
CA TRP A 212 -10.62 -15.98 14.83
C TRP A 212 -11.06 -14.77 14.00
N ALA A 213 -11.86 -14.97 12.96
CA ALA A 213 -12.34 -13.89 12.09
C ALA A 213 -13.17 -12.85 12.85
N CYS A 214 -14.05 -13.26 13.77
CA CYS A 214 -14.77 -12.35 14.65
C CYS A 214 -13.85 -11.57 15.58
N THR A 215 -12.81 -12.21 16.11
CA THR A 215 -11.85 -11.56 17.03
C THR A 215 -11.02 -10.50 16.31
N ILE A 216 -10.49 -10.83 15.13
CA ILE A 216 -9.70 -9.90 14.32
C ILE A 216 -10.59 -8.78 13.78
N GLY A 217 -11.72 -9.14 13.15
CA GLY A 217 -12.69 -8.17 12.65
C GLY A 217 -13.23 -7.25 13.75
N GLY A 218 -13.49 -7.76 14.95
CA GLY A 218 -13.95 -6.94 16.08
C GLY A 218 -12.95 -5.85 16.48
N ARG A 219 -11.64 -6.06 16.28
CA ARG A 219 -10.60 -5.07 16.51
C ARG A 219 -10.52 -4.07 15.36
N ILE A 220 -10.47 -4.56 14.12
CA ILE A 220 -10.36 -3.73 12.90
C ILE A 220 -11.58 -2.81 12.77
N PHE A 221 -12.79 -3.35 12.96
CA PHE A 221 -14.04 -2.62 12.78
C PHE A 221 -14.55 -1.94 14.06
N SER A 222 -13.68 -1.76 15.06
CA SER A 222 -14.06 -1.17 16.35
C SER A 222 -14.64 0.25 16.21
N ASN A 223 -14.16 1.01 15.23
CA ASN A 223 -14.58 2.38 14.93
C ASN A 223 -15.52 2.49 13.73
N THR A 224 -15.95 1.37 13.13
CA THR A 224 -16.85 1.40 11.97
C THR A 224 -18.26 1.83 12.42
N PRO A 225 -18.85 2.86 11.80
CA PRO A 225 -20.21 3.27 12.11
C PRO A 225 -21.23 2.18 11.72
N PRO A 226 -22.44 2.20 12.29
CA PRO A 226 -23.50 1.32 11.83
C PRO A 226 -23.96 1.74 10.42
N ALA A 227 -24.39 0.77 9.61
CA ALA A 227 -24.87 1.03 8.24
C ALA A 227 -26.10 1.97 8.20
N ALA A 228 -26.96 1.92 9.23
CA ALA A 228 -28.08 2.84 9.39
C ALA A 228 -28.31 3.25 10.85
N PRO A 229 -28.95 4.41 11.10
CA PRO A 229 -29.32 4.83 12.45
C PRO A 229 -30.12 3.76 13.19
N GLY A 230 -29.71 3.46 14.43
CA GLY A 230 -30.35 2.45 15.28
C GLY A 230 -29.91 1.00 15.05
N GLN A 231 -29.08 0.73 14.04
CA GLN A 231 -28.48 -0.59 13.86
C GLN A 231 -27.24 -0.79 14.76
N PRO A 232 -26.89 -2.04 15.10
CA PRO A 232 -25.62 -2.34 15.75
C PRO A 232 -24.43 -2.03 14.83
N THR A 233 -23.29 -1.66 15.40
CA THR A 233 -22.03 -1.53 14.65
C THR A 233 -21.52 -2.90 14.21
N PRO A 234 -20.68 -2.98 13.17
CA PRO A 234 -20.06 -4.24 12.75
C PRO A 234 -19.32 -4.96 13.88
N ALA A 235 -18.53 -4.25 14.69
CA ALA A 235 -17.87 -4.85 15.85
C ALA A 235 -18.86 -5.46 16.88
N LYS A 236 -20.01 -4.80 17.11
CA LYS A 236 -21.06 -5.36 17.98
C LYS A 236 -21.71 -6.60 17.38
N LEU A 237 -21.93 -6.62 16.05
CA LEU A 237 -22.45 -7.79 15.35
C LEU A 237 -21.49 -8.98 15.42
N LEU A 238 -20.20 -8.76 15.13
CA LEU A 238 -19.17 -9.81 15.21
C LEU A 238 -19.04 -10.38 16.62
N LYS A 239 -19.04 -9.51 17.64
CA LYS A 239 -19.06 -9.94 19.04
C LYS A 239 -20.29 -10.78 19.37
N ALA A 240 -21.49 -10.36 18.93
CA ALA A 240 -22.71 -11.14 19.14
C ALA A 240 -22.63 -12.51 18.43
N VAL A 241 -22.11 -12.57 17.21
CA VAL A 241 -21.88 -13.85 16.49
C VAL A 241 -20.92 -14.75 17.26
N GLN A 242 -19.81 -14.21 17.75
CA GLN A 242 -18.80 -14.94 18.51
C GLN A 242 -19.34 -15.48 19.83
N GLU A 243 -20.15 -14.70 20.55
CA GLU A 243 -20.66 -15.08 21.88
C GLU A 243 -21.88 -16.02 21.80
N THR A 244 -22.71 -15.90 20.76
CA THR A 244 -24.02 -16.59 20.71
C THR A 244 -24.12 -17.67 19.63
N SER A 245 -23.53 -17.44 18.46
CA SER A 245 -23.69 -18.32 17.30
C SER A 245 -22.56 -19.36 17.24
N VAL A 246 -21.31 -18.90 17.13
CA VAL A 246 -20.11 -19.76 16.94
C VAL A 246 -19.99 -20.91 17.95
N PRO A 247 -20.27 -20.73 19.27
CA PRO A 247 -20.17 -21.83 20.24
C PRO A 247 -21.14 -22.98 19.95
N THR A 248 -22.25 -22.71 19.25
CA THR A 248 -23.24 -23.72 18.90
C THR A 248 -22.84 -24.56 17.68
N TRP A 249 -21.96 -24.06 16.81
CA TRP A 249 -21.57 -24.71 15.55
C TRP A 249 -20.96 -26.09 15.77
N LYS A 250 -20.21 -26.23 16.87
CA LYS A 250 -19.56 -27.48 17.31
C LYS A 250 -20.55 -28.62 17.57
N LYS A 251 -21.86 -28.34 17.65
CA LYS A 251 -22.95 -29.31 17.85
C LYS A 251 -23.59 -29.79 16.53
N TYR A 252 -23.30 -29.13 15.41
CA TYR A 252 -23.89 -29.43 14.11
C TYR A 252 -22.90 -30.16 13.20
N GLN A 253 -23.42 -30.76 12.13
CA GLN A 253 -22.59 -31.23 11.02
C GLN A 253 -22.12 -30.04 10.17
N LYS A 254 -20.96 -30.16 9.52
CA LYS A 254 -20.38 -29.09 8.67
C LYS A 254 -21.40 -28.57 7.64
N ASN A 255 -22.04 -29.48 6.92
CA ASN A 255 -23.05 -29.17 5.90
C ASN A 255 -24.26 -28.40 6.44
N GLN A 256 -24.61 -28.53 7.73
CA GLN A 256 -25.68 -27.74 8.36
C GLN A 256 -25.20 -26.32 8.69
N VAL A 257 -23.94 -26.17 9.09
CA VAL A 257 -23.34 -24.87 9.39
C VAL A 257 -23.20 -24.03 8.12
N THR A 258 -22.77 -24.66 7.01
CA THR A 258 -22.56 -24.02 5.70
C THR A 258 -23.78 -24.05 4.78
N ALA A 259 -24.91 -24.59 5.24
CA ALA A 259 -26.14 -24.61 4.45
C ALA A 259 -26.63 -23.19 4.13
N GLU A 260 -27.46 -23.07 3.10
CA GLU A 260 -28.18 -21.83 2.82
C GLU A 260 -29.05 -21.39 4.01
N GLY A 261 -28.93 -20.12 4.41
CA GLY A 261 -29.52 -19.58 5.63
C GLY A 261 -28.82 -20.00 6.93
N GLY A 262 -27.77 -20.82 6.85
CA GLY A 262 -26.99 -21.29 8.00
C GLY A 262 -26.22 -20.19 8.71
N PRO A 263 -25.69 -20.47 9.91
CA PRO A 263 -25.02 -19.46 10.71
C PRO A 263 -23.69 -18.99 10.10
N PHE A 264 -23.04 -19.80 9.26
CA PHE A 264 -21.87 -19.37 8.48
C PHE A 264 -22.22 -18.22 7.52
N GLN A 265 -23.33 -18.35 6.78
CA GLN A 265 -23.79 -17.30 5.88
C GLN A 265 -24.24 -16.03 6.61
N TYR A 266 -24.66 -16.13 7.88
CA TYR A 266 -24.93 -14.93 8.67
C TYR A 266 -23.63 -14.15 8.96
N LEU A 267 -22.55 -14.83 9.33
CA LEU A 267 -21.24 -14.20 9.52
C LEU A 267 -20.74 -13.56 8.21
N HIS A 268 -20.83 -14.28 7.10
CA HIS A 268 -20.44 -13.76 5.78
C HIS A 268 -21.18 -12.47 5.42
N ARG A 269 -22.51 -12.43 5.65
CA ARG A 269 -23.34 -11.24 5.42
C ARG A 269 -22.92 -10.01 6.24
N VAL A 270 -22.28 -10.19 7.39
CA VAL A 270 -21.72 -9.06 8.15
C VAL A 270 -20.58 -8.41 7.36
N PHE A 271 -19.65 -9.21 6.82
CA PHE A 271 -18.56 -8.71 5.99
C PHE A 271 -19.06 -8.15 4.66
N ASP A 272 -19.98 -8.84 3.96
CA ASP A 272 -20.58 -8.34 2.72
C ASP A 272 -21.27 -7.00 2.90
N THR A 273 -21.89 -6.78 4.06
CA THR A 273 -22.49 -5.49 4.40
C THR A 273 -21.41 -4.42 4.54
N ILE A 274 -20.31 -4.69 5.25
CA ILE A 274 -19.19 -3.73 5.36
C ILE A 274 -18.65 -3.38 3.97
N VAL A 275 -18.40 -4.38 3.13
CA VAL A 275 -17.92 -4.19 1.74
C VAL A 275 -18.87 -3.28 0.97
N ARG A 276 -20.18 -3.58 0.98
CA ARG A 276 -21.19 -2.76 0.29
C ARG A 276 -21.27 -1.33 0.80
N GLU A 277 -21.25 -1.13 2.12
CA GLU A 277 -21.35 0.23 2.70
C GLU A 277 -20.06 1.06 2.48
N THR A 278 -18.92 0.40 2.26
CA THR A 278 -17.63 1.07 2.03
C THR A 278 -17.27 1.20 0.55
N GLU A 279 -17.93 0.46 -0.34
CA GLU A 279 -17.74 0.52 -1.80
C GLU A 279 -17.77 1.95 -2.35
N PRO A 280 -18.69 2.86 -1.95
CA PRO A 280 -18.69 4.21 -2.49
C PRO A 280 -17.39 4.99 -2.23
N ALA A 281 -16.70 4.73 -1.12
CA ALA A 281 -15.41 5.35 -0.83
C ALA A 281 -14.30 4.80 -1.73
N VAL A 282 -14.32 3.48 -2.00
CA VAL A 282 -13.38 2.82 -2.93
C VAL A 282 -13.61 3.33 -4.36
N GLU A 283 -14.86 3.40 -4.81
CA GLU A 283 -15.21 3.90 -6.13
C GLU A 283 -14.89 5.38 -6.30
N HIS A 284 -15.13 6.20 -5.26
CA HIS A 284 -14.72 7.60 -5.27
C HIS A 284 -13.21 7.72 -5.43
N TYR A 285 -12.44 6.93 -4.70
CA TYR A 285 -10.99 6.93 -4.81
C TYR A 285 -10.52 6.50 -6.20
N ARG A 286 -11.03 5.39 -6.75
CA ARG A 286 -10.70 4.91 -8.11
C ARG A 286 -11.01 5.96 -9.16
N THR A 287 -12.23 6.48 -9.13
CA THR A 287 -12.66 7.53 -10.07
C THR A 287 -11.76 8.76 -9.97
N PHE A 288 -11.35 9.12 -8.76
CA PHE A 288 -10.46 10.26 -8.54
C PHE A 288 -9.07 10.03 -9.18
N LEU A 289 -8.50 8.84 -9.01
CA LEU A 289 -7.23 8.49 -9.66
C LEU A 289 -7.34 8.40 -11.18
N ASP A 290 -8.43 7.83 -11.70
CA ASP A 290 -8.63 7.65 -13.14
C ASP A 290 -8.96 8.98 -13.86
N ALA A 291 -9.69 9.89 -13.19
CA ALA A 291 -10.14 11.15 -13.79
C ALA A 291 -9.05 12.22 -13.81
N ASP A 292 -8.14 12.17 -12.83
CA ASP A 292 -7.04 13.09 -12.65
C ASP A 292 -5.71 12.35 -12.82
N GLU A 293 -5.59 11.39 -13.75
CA GLU A 293 -4.26 11.00 -14.26
C GLU A 293 -3.64 12.29 -14.79
N PRO A 294 -2.78 12.95 -14.01
CA PRO A 294 -2.25 14.22 -14.41
C PRO A 294 -1.36 13.90 -15.60
N GLU A 295 -1.30 14.80 -16.58
CA GLU A 295 -0.24 14.72 -17.58
C GLU A 295 1.07 14.56 -16.82
N GLN A 296 1.61 13.33 -16.85
CA GLN A 296 2.83 13.00 -16.13
C GLN A 296 3.86 13.98 -16.66
N GLN A 297 4.36 14.85 -15.78
CA GLN A 297 5.43 15.75 -16.18
C GLN A 297 6.64 14.86 -16.41
N ALA A 298 6.93 14.62 -17.69
CA ALA A 298 8.10 13.84 -18.06
C ALA A 298 9.31 14.45 -17.35
N ILE A 299 10.10 13.59 -16.70
CA ILE A 299 11.38 14.00 -16.12
C ILE A 299 12.21 14.56 -17.29
N GLU A 300 12.32 15.89 -17.35
CA GLU A 300 13.14 16.54 -18.36
C GLU A 300 14.59 16.17 -18.05
N ALA A 301 15.24 15.44 -18.96
CA ALA A 301 16.69 15.23 -18.85
C ALA A 301 17.34 16.60 -18.76
N GLY A 302 18.00 16.88 -17.63
CA GLY A 302 18.67 18.14 -17.38
C GLY A 302 19.52 18.47 -18.61
N SER A 303 19.15 19.52 -19.35
CA SER A 303 19.83 19.86 -20.60
C SER A 303 21.31 20.00 -20.29
N ASP A 304 22.15 19.20 -20.97
CA ASP A 304 23.60 19.32 -20.90
C ASP A 304 23.98 20.79 -21.09
N GLY A 305 24.26 21.45 -19.98
CA GLY A 305 24.75 22.81 -19.97
C GLY A 305 26.14 22.76 -20.57
N ASP A 306 26.26 23.25 -21.80
CA ASP A 306 27.51 23.51 -22.54
C ASP A 306 28.69 23.72 -21.57
N ARG A 307 29.58 22.73 -21.49
CA ARG A 307 30.93 22.84 -20.92
C ARG A 307 31.96 22.66 -22.03
#